data_AF-D6ZTP2-F1
#
_entry.id   AF-D6ZTP2-F1
#
_cell.length_a   1.000
_cell.length_b   1.000
_cell.length_c   1.000
_cell.angle_alpha   90.00
_cell.angle_beta   90.00
_cell.angle_gamma   90.00
#
_symmetry.space_group_name_H-M   'P 1'
#
loop_
_entity.id
_entity.type
_entity.pdbx_description
1 polymer ?
#
loop_
_entity_poly.entity_id
_entity_poly.type
_entity_poly.pdbx_seq_one_letter_code
_entity_poly.pdbx_strand_id
1 'polypeptide(L)'
;MLYAHELRIDRDSNWRCVAFARLPLETAENDSLTPGMYWDDMCDYFDGIEPDSVSGTVTVTQNTAFGSMAGSTSAGCEIRVSWTPLDGTGPDGTMDAGAQIRSWAAFIRSTIRFEEDDAS
;
A
#
# COMPACT_ATOMS: atom_id res chain seq x y z
N MET A 1 -10.55 -7.53 11.36
CA MET A 1 -11.36 -6.86 12.40
C MET A 1 -10.50 -5.74 12.99
N LEU A 2 -10.81 -4.47 12.70
CA LEU A 2 -9.95 -3.32 13.00
C LEU A 2 -10.11 -2.77 14.44
N TYR A 3 -11.08 -3.28 15.19
CA TYR A 3 -11.32 -2.94 16.58
C TYR A 3 -11.69 -4.22 17.34
N ALA A 4 -10.95 -4.54 18.40
CA ALA A 4 -11.33 -5.56 19.37
C ALA A 4 -11.72 -4.84 20.66
N HIS A 5 -12.93 -5.13 21.16
CA HIS A 5 -13.41 -4.60 22.43
C HIS A 5 -12.68 -5.23 23.63
N GLU A 6 -12.11 -6.42 23.44
CA GLU A 6 -11.27 -7.10 24.42
C GLU A 6 -9.80 -6.94 24.05
N LEU A 7 -9.02 -6.51 25.04
CA LEU A 7 -7.58 -6.35 24.94
C LEU A 7 -6.98 -7.73 24.65
N ARG A 8 -6.36 -7.87 23.48
CA ARG A 8 -5.70 -9.10 23.07
C ARG A 8 -4.34 -9.16 23.77
N ILE A 9 -4.31 -9.88 24.89
CA ILE A 9 -3.11 -10.06 25.76
C ILE A 9 -2.01 -10.88 25.06
N ASP A 10 -2.31 -11.48 23.90
CA ASP A 10 -1.37 -12.23 23.06
C ASP A 10 -0.64 -11.37 22.01
N ARG A 11 -0.92 -10.05 21.95
CA ARG A 11 -0.20 -9.14 21.04
C ARG A 11 0.92 -8.43 21.77
N ASP A 12 2.12 -8.51 21.20
CA ASP A 12 3.32 -7.84 21.72
C ASP A 12 3.23 -6.30 21.60
N SER A 13 2.42 -5.77 20.67
CA SER A 13 2.13 -4.32 20.54
C SER A 13 0.63 -3.99 20.46
N ASN A 14 0.26 -2.83 21.02
CA ASN A 14 -1.10 -2.27 20.93
C ASN A 14 -1.34 -1.47 19.63
N TRP A 15 -0.33 -1.32 18.79
CA TRP A 15 -0.40 -0.49 17.60
C TRP A 15 -0.76 -1.28 16.34
N ARG A 16 -1.43 -0.60 15.41
CA ARG A 16 -1.69 -1.11 14.06
C ARG A 16 -1.76 0.04 13.09
N CYS A 17 -0.81 0.10 12.17
CA CYS A 17 -0.90 1.00 11.02
C CYS A 17 -1.82 0.36 9.97
N VAL A 18 -2.65 1.19 9.34
CA VAL A 18 -3.55 0.78 8.26
C VAL A 18 -3.51 1.87 7.20
N ALA A 19 -3.31 1.47 5.95
CA ALA A 19 -3.25 2.39 4.83
C ALA A 19 -4.06 1.89 3.63
N PHE A 20 -4.49 2.86 2.82
CA PHE A 20 -5.18 2.63 1.56
C PHE A 20 -4.59 3.55 0.49
N ALA A 21 -4.37 3.01 -0.69
CA ALA A 21 -4.04 3.80 -1.87
C ALA A 21 -4.80 3.29 -3.09
N ARG A 22 -5.09 4.23 -3.99
CA ARG A 22 -5.55 3.95 -5.34
C ARG A 22 -4.57 4.60 -6.30
N LEU A 23 -3.98 3.78 -7.16
CA LEU A 23 -2.93 4.17 -8.09
C LEU A 23 -3.46 4.02 -9.52
N PRO A 24 -3.10 4.93 -10.44
CA PRO A 24 -3.33 4.70 -11.85
C PRO A 24 -2.50 3.48 -12.29
N LEU A 25 -3.07 2.65 -13.16
CA LEU A 25 -2.34 1.54 -13.79
C LEU A 25 -2.48 1.68 -15.30
N GLU A 26 -1.39 1.53 -16.03
CA GLU A 26 -1.49 1.44 -17.49
C GLU A 26 -2.19 0.15 -17.87
N THR A 27 -3.05 0.19 -18.90
CA THR A 27 -3.80 -1.00 -19.34
C THR A 27 -2.89 -2.13 -19.84
N ALA A 28 -1.67 -1.81 -20.25
CA ALA A 28 -0.65 -2.79 -20.65
C ALA A 28 -0.06 -3.56 -19.46
N GLU A 29 -0.12 -3.01 -18.25
CA GLU A 29 0.42 -3.61 -17.01
C GLU A 29 -0.61 -4.48 -16.29
N ASN A 30 -1.78 -4.77 -16.88
CA ASN A 30 -2.81 -5.61 -16.24
C ASN A 30 -2.61 -7.11 -16.54
N ASP A 31 -1.55 -7.69 -15.98
CA ASP A 31 -1.32 -9.14 -16.01
C ASP A 31 -1.52 -9.79 -14.62
N SER A 32 -1.45 -11.11 -14.56
CA SER A 32 -1.70 -11.87 -13.33
C SER A 32 -0.63 -11.69 -12.24
N LEU A 33 0.54 -11.14 -12.58
CA LEU A 33 1.67 -10.93 -11.68
C LEU A 33 1.66 -9.53 -11.05
N THR A 34 1.03 -8.56 -11.69
CA THR A 34 0.95 -7.16 -11.24
C THR A 34 0.56 -7.00 -9.76
N PRO A 35 -0.46 -7.69 -9.22
CA PRO A 35 -0.79 -7.55 -7.80
C PRO A 35 0.35 -8.00 -6.87
N GLY A 36 1.08 -9.05 -7.24
CA GLY A 36 2.24 -9.55 -6.49
C GLY A 36 3.41 -8.58 -6.54
N MET A 37 3.69 -8.01 -7.71
CA MET A 37 4.76 -7.01 -7.87
C MET A 37 4.52 -5.78 -6.98
N TYR A 38 3.32 -5.20 -7.02
CA TYR A 38 2.99 -4.06 -6.14
C TYR A 38 3.05 -4.42 -4.65
N TRP A 39 2.73 -5.68 -4.29
CA TRP A 39 2.83 -6.15 -2.92
C TRP A 39 4.29 -6.25 -2.46
N ASP A 40 5.14 -6.87 -3.28
CA ASP A 40 6.56 -7.04 -2.99
C ASP A 40 7.27 -5.68 -2.95
N ASP A 41 7.07 -4.84 -3.97
CA ASP A 41 7.61 -3.48 -4.03
C ASP A 41 7.21 -2.65 -2.81
N MET A 42 5.95 -2.76 -2.35
CA MET A 42 5.47 -2.07 -1.14
C MET A 42 6.18 -2.59 0.11
N CYS A 43 6.36 -3.90 0.23
CA CYS A 43 7.00 -4.50 1.42
C CYS A 43 8.45 -4.03 1.58
N ASP A 44 9.16 -3.79 0.48
CA ASP A 44 10.55 -3.30 0.48
C ASP A 44 10.72 -1.89 1.11
N TYR A 45 9.65 -1.10 1.20
CA TYR A 45 9.69 0.22 1.85
C TYR A 45 9.45 0.16 3.36
N PHE A 46 8.93 -0.95 3.90
CA PHE A 46 8.68 -1.04 5.34
C PHE A 46 9.96 -1.43 6.09
N ASP A 47 10.29 -0.63 7.09
CA ASP A 47 11.37 -0.91 8.04
C ASP A 47 10.85 -0.71 9.48
N GLY A 48 11.47 -1.40 10.43
CA GLY A 48 11.11 -1.32 11.84
C GLY A 48 9.69 -1.79 12.14
N ILE A 49 9.24 -2.87 11.50
CA ILE A 49 7.92 -3.49 11.71
C ILE A 49 8.05 -4.89 12.31
N GLU A 50 7.04 -5.34 13.05
CA GLU A 50 6.99 -6.70 13.57
C GLU A 50 7.05 -7.71 12.41
N PRO A 51 7.90 -8.76 12.51
CA PRO A 51 7.96 -9.83 11.52
C PRO A 51 6.57 -10.42 11.25
N ASP A 52 6.27 -10.72 9.98
CA ASP A 52 5.02 -11.34 9.53
C ASP A 52 3.73 -10.55 9.87
N SER A 53 3.85 -9.28 10.32
CA SER A 53 2.69 -8.46 10.68
C SER A 53 1.97 -7.83 9.48
N VAL A 54 2.66 -7.73 8.33
CA VAL A 54 2.11 -7.14 7.11
C VAL A 54 1.01 -8.03 6.56
N SER A 55 -0.16 -7.44 6.33
CA SER A 55 -1.33 -8.14 5.83
C SER A 55 -2.26 -7.20 5.09
N GLY A 56 -2.87 -7.69 4.02
CA GLY A 56 -3.62 -6.83 3.11
C GLY A 56 -4.01 -7.50 1.80
N THR A 57 -4.42 -6.66 0.86
CA THR A 57 -4.81 -7.07 -0.49
C THR A 57 -4.35 -6.01 -1.49
N VAL A 58 -3.82 -6.45 -2.62
CA VAL A 58 -3.71 -5.66 -3.84
C VAL A 58 -4.79 -6.10 -4.81
N THR A 59 -5.56 -5.16 -5.34
CA THR A 59 -6.64 -5.41 -6.29
C THR A 59 -6.40 -4.60 -7.54
N VAL A 60 -6.20 -5.29 -8.66
CA VAL A 60 -6.14 -4.64 -9.98
C VAL A 60 -7.52 -4.72 -10.61
N THR A 61 -7.98 -3.58 -11.13
CA THR A 61 -9.29 -3.43 -11.76
C THR A 61 -9.11 -3.01 -13.21
N GLN A 62 -9.94 -3.55 -14.10
CA GLN A 62 -10.02 -3.14 -15.50
C GLN A 62 -11.44 -2.73 -15.83
N ASN A 63 -11.59 -1.54 -16.39
CA ASN A 63 -12.83 -1.01 -16.87
C ASN A 63 -12.85 -1.09 -18.39
N THR A 64 -13.76 -1.93 -18.91
CA THR A 64 -14.08 -1.97 -20.34
C THR A 64 -15.27 -1.06 -20.59
N ALA A 65 -15.10 -0.03 -21.41
CA ALA A 65 -16.15 0.91 -21.75
C ALA A 65 -16.98 0.45 -22.96
N PHE A 66 -18.28 0.76 -22.95
CA PHE A 66 -19.26 0.39 -23.98
C PHE A 66 -20.02 1.63 -24.48
N GLY A 67 -20.69 1.52 -25.64
CA GLY A 67 -21.54 2.59 -26.18
C GLY A 67 -20.74 3.80 -26.67
N SER A 68 -21.15 5.01 -26.30
CA SER A 68 -20.46 6.27 -26.70
C SER A 68 -19.06 6.42 -26.11
N MET A 69 -18.69 5.59 -25.12
CA MET A 69 -17.36 5.51 -24.54
C MET A 69 -16.56 4.30 -25.08
N ALA A 70 -17.07 3.58 -26.07
CA ALA A 70 -16.35 2.46 -26.65
C ALA A 70 -14.96 2.89 -27.13
N GLY A 71 -13.92 2.13 -26.72
CA GLY A 71 -12.52 2.41 -27.05
C GLY A 71 -11.69 3.04 -25.92
N SER A 72 -12.31 3.57 -24.86
CA SER A 72 -11.59 4.04 -23.67
C SER A 72 -11.57 2.95 -22.58
N THR A 73 -10.52 2.13 -22.58
CA THR A 73 -10.24 1.22 -21.46
C THR A 73 -9.43 1.94 -20.38
N SER A 74 -9.72 1.69 -19.12
CA SER A 74 -8.87 2.14 -18.00
C SER A 74 -8.56 0.98 -17.07
N ALA A 75 -7.40 1.02 -16.44
CA ALA A 75 -7.04 0.12 -15.36
C ALA A 75 -6.71 0.94 -14.10
N GLY A 76 -6.75 0.28 -12.95
CA GLY A 76 -6.37 0.89 -11.69
C GLY A 76 -5.96 -0.16 -10.67
N CYS A 77 -5.07 0.23 -9.76
CA CYS A 77 -4.58 -0.60 -8.67
C CYS A 77 -5.07 -0.03 -7.34
N GLU A 78 -5.64 -0.89 -6.49
CA GLU A 78 -6.03 -0.56 -5.12
C GLU A 78 -5.23 -1.40 -4.14
N ILE A 79 -4.59 -0.73 -3.19
CA ILE A 79 -3.79 -1.37 -2.14
C ILE A 79 -4.45 -1.08 -0.80
N ARG A 80 -4.80 -2.13 -0.08
CA ARG A 80 -5.28 -2.09 1.32
C ARG A 80 -4.30 -2.87 2.15
N VAL A 81 -3.61 -2.22 3.08
CA VAL A 81 -2.55 -2.86 3.85
C VAL A 81 -2.62 -2.45 5.30
N SER A 82 -2.14 -3.33 6.16
CA SER A 82 -1.98 -3.06 7.58
C SER A 82 -0.78 -3.82 8.13
N TRP A 83 -0.09 -3.22 9.08
CA TRP A 83 1.13 -3.76 9.67
C TRP A 83 1.28 -3.28 11.11
N THR A 84 2.09 -3.97 11.91
CA THR A 84 2.39 -3.57 13.28
C THR A 84 3.80 -3.01 13.34
N PRO A 85 3.99 -1.74 13.71
CA PRO A 85 5.33 -1.18 13.91
C PRO A 85 6.02 -1.81 15.13
N LEU A 86 7.36 -1.88 15.13
CA LEU A 86 8.12 -2.27 16.31
C LEU A 86 8.06 -1.17 17.37
N ASP A 87 7.66 -1.56 18.58
CA ASP A 87 7.79 -0.71 19.76
C ASP A 87 9.28 -0.43 20.06
N GLY A 88 9.59 0.70 20.70
CA GLY A 88 10.97 1.07 21.03
C GLY A 88 11.78 1.76 19.93
N THR A 89 11.18 1.99 18.75
CA THR A 89 11.84 2.62 17.59
C THR A 89 11.83 4.15 17.60
N GLY A 90 10.96 4.76 18.41
CA GLY A 90 10.76 6.20 18.52
C GLY A 90 11.30 6.81 19.82
N PRO A 91 11.18 8.15 19.96
CA PRO A 91 11.55 8.85 21.19
C PRO A 91 10.86 8.23 22.41
N ASP A 92 11.59 8.15 23.52
CA ASP A 92 11.11 7.61 24.80
C ASP A 92 10.70 6.12 24.78
N GLY A 93 11.18 5.35 23.79
CA GLY A 93 10.87 3.92 23.66
C GLY A 93 9.46 3.65 23.12
N THR A 94 8.81 4.66 22.55
CA THR A 94 7.51 4.54 21.89
C THR A 94 7.67 4.14 20.42
N MET A 95 6.58 3.85 19.73
CA MET A 95 6.58 3.63 18.28
C MET A 95 6.86 4.94 17.52
N ASP A 96 7.79 4.96 16.55
CA ASP A 96 7.94 6.10 15.62
C ASP A 96 6.86 6.07 14.52
N ALA A 97 5.68 6.60 14.83
CA ALA A 97 4.59 6.75 13.86
C ALA A 97 5.00 7.54 12.60
N GLY A 98 5.91 8.51 12.76
CA GLY A 98 6.40 9.34 11.66
C GLY A 98 7.22 8.52 10.65
N ALA A 99 8.07 7.61 11.12
CA ALA A 99 8.82 6.69 10.25
C ALA A 99 7.88 5.80 9.42
N GLN A 100 6.82 5.31 10.04
CA GLN A 100 5.83 4.46 9.37
C GLN A 100 5.07 5.22 8.27
N ILE A 101 4.68 6.47 8.55
CA ILE A 101 4.05 7.34 7.55
C ILE A 101 5.02 7.69 6.42
N ARG A 102 6.30 7.96 6.73
CA ARG A 102 7.33 8.26 5.72
C ARG A 102 7.57 7.08 4.78
N SER A 103 7.63 5.87 5.33
CA SER A 103 7.78 4.63 4.56
C SER A 103 6.65 4.44 3.56
N TRP A 104 5.40 4.56 4.03
CA TRP A 104 4.22 4.52 3.16
C TRP A 104 4.23 5.63 2.10
N ALA A 105 4.57 6.87 2.49
CA ALA A 105 4.63 7.98 1.55
C ALA A 105 5.74 7.81 0.50
N ALA A 106 6.87 7.20 0.85
CA ALA A 106 7.96 6.91 -0.08
C ALA A 106 7.51 5.89 -1.14
N PHE A 107 6.85 4.81 -0.73
CA PHE A 107 6.23 3.86 -1.66
C PHE A 107 5.23 4.56 -2.59
N ILE A 108 4.28 5.34 -2.07
CA ILE A 108 3.31 6.02 -2.94
C ILE A 108 4.00 6.95 -3.95
N ARG A 109 5.05 7.66 -3.55
CA ARG A 109 5.81 8.50 -4.48
C ARG A 109 6.52 7.69 -5.57
N SER A 110 7.03 6.49 -5.27
CA SER A 110 7.70 5.66 -6.28
C SER A 110 6.73 5.14 -7.33
N THR A 111 5.44 5.02 -6.99
CA THR A 111 4.39 4.58 -7.94
C THR A 111 3.92 5.67 -8.90
N ILE A 112 4.24 6.94 -8.62
CA ILE A 112 3.91 8.06 -9.50
C ILE A 112 5.01 8.17 -10.55
N ARG A 113 4.75 7.69 -11.78
CA ARG A 113 5.55 8.07 -12.93
C ARG A 113 5.23 9.53 -13.26
N PHE A 114 6.23 10.41 -13.22
CA PHE A 114 6.09 11.71 -13.88
C PHE A 114 6.10 11.43 -15.38
N GLU A 115 5.04 11.83 -16.08
CA GLU A 115 5.17 12.09 -17.51
C GLU A 115 6.23 13.19 -17.61
N GLU A 116 7.47 12.83 -17.94
CA GLU A 116 8.39 13.81 -18.50
C GLU A 116 7.69 14.31 -19.76
N ASP A 117 7.21 15.56 -19.71
CA ASP A 117 6.71 16.29 -20.87
C ASP A 117 7.70 16.05 -22.02
N ASP A 118 7.26 15.27 -23.01
CA ASP A 118 7.79 15.27 -24.36
C ASP A 118 7.56 16.68 -24.93
N ALA A 119 8.42 17.62 -24.51
CA ALA A 119 8.37 19.02 -24.87
C ALA A 119 9.77 19.53 -25.20
N SER A 120 10.35 19.00 -26.28
CA SER A 120 10.90 19.75 -27.45
C SER A 120 12.06 19.03 -28.13
#